data_AF-A0A2K3LME2-F1
#
_entry.id   AF-A0A2K3LME2-F1
#
_cell.length_a   1.000
_cell.length_b   1.000
_cell.length_c   1.000
_cell.angle_alpha   90.00
_cell.angle_beta   90.00
_cell.angle_gamma   90.00
#
_symmetry.space_group_name_H-M   'P 1'
#
loop_
_entity.id
_entity.type
_entity.pdbx_description
1 polymer ?
#
loop_
_entity_poly.entity_id
_entity_poly.type
_entity_poly.pdbx_seq_one_letter_code
_entity_poly.pdbx_strand_id
1 'polypeptide(L)'
;RAAWRAVDGGSSAVDSVVEGCSTCEELRCDGTVGPGGSPDENGETTMDALVMDGVTMEVGAVAAMRYVKDGIKAARLVMQHTEHTLLVGEKASEFAISMGLPGPTNLSSSESIEKWTKWKNSSCQPNFRKNVLPENNCGPYRPNNYLDLSDETCPDTYQNKISRLPQVGLHSHDTISMAVIDRTGRIAVGTSTNGATFKVPGRVGDGPIAGSSAYAVDEVGACCATGDGDVMMRFLPWYYRNSIAHLV
;
A
#
# COMPACT_ATOMS: atom_id res chain seq x y z
N ARG A 1 15.19 9.33 -10.03
CA ARG A 1 15.79 9.91 -11.25
C ARG A 1 14.75 10.25 -12.30
N ALA A 2 13.77 9.38 -12.57
CA ALA A 2 12.71 9.64 -13.55
C ALA A 2 11.90 10.91 -13.25
N ALA A 3 11.35 11.04 -12.03
CA ALA A 3 10.65 12.26 -11.61
C ALA A 3 11.46 13.55 -11.83
N TRP A 4 12.75 13.56 -11.45
CA TRP A 4 13.62 14.71 -11.68
C TRP A 4 13.74 15.07 -13.17
N ARG A 5 13.88 14.08 -14.05
CA ARG A 5 13.93 14.31 -15.50
C ARG A 5 12.59 14.82 -16.04
N ALA A 6 11.47 14.35 -15.50
CA ALA A 6 10.14 14.85 -15.87
C ALA A 6 9.98 16.34 -15.51
N VAL A 7 10.38 16.73 -14.29
CA VAL A 7 10.41 18.13 -13.85
C VAL A 7 11.35 18.97 -14.72
N ASP A 8 12.54 18.45 -15.02
CA ASP A 8 13.51 19.14 -15.88
C ASP A 8 13.02 19.27 -17.34
N GLY A 9 12.17 18.34 -17.78
CA GLY A 9 11.44 18.41 -19.04
C GLY A 9 10.25 19.37 -19.04
N GLY A 10 9.92 19.98 -17.90
CA GLY A 10 8.79 20.92 -17.76
C GLY A 10 7.44 20.26 -17.47
N SER A 11 7.43 19.00 -17.01
CA SER A 11 6.20 18.32 -16.59
C SER A 11 5.65 18.93 -15.29
N SER A 12 4.35 18.83 -15.08
CA SER A 12 3.70 19.23 -13.83
C SER A 12 4.19 18.40 -12.64
N ALA A 13 3.96 18.88 -11.42
CA ALA A 13 4.27 18.13 -10.21
C ALA A 13 3.59 16.75 -10.20
N VAL A 14 2.30 16.69 -10.55
CA VAL A 14 1.54 15.44 -10.57
C VAL A 14 2.07 14.46 -11.61
N ASP A 15 2.32 14.93 -12.84
CA ASP A 15 2.82 14.03 -13.89
C ASP A 15 4.22 13.52 -13.58
N SER A 16 5.04 14.34 -12.92
CA SER A 16 6.38 13.97 -12.46
C SER A 16 6.36 12.93 -11.33
N VAL A 17 5.39 13.02 -10.41
CA VAL A 17 5.11 11.99 -9.40
C VAL A 17 4.72 10.68 -10.08
N VAL A 18 3.76 10.73 -11.01
CA VAL A 18 3.27 9.55 -11.73
C VAL A 18 4.43 8.87 -12.47
N GLU A 19 5.28 9.62 -13.15
CA GLU A 19 6.47 9.10 -13.83
C GLU A 19 7.48 8.46 -12.86
N GLY A 20 7.73 9.13 -11.73
CA GLY A 20 8.63 8.64 -10.68
C GLY A 20 8.18 7.31 -10.07
N CYS A 21 6.91 7.24 -9.65
CA CYS A 21 6.31 6.03 -9.10
C CYS A 21 6.20 4.92 -10.15
N SER A 22 5.76 5.23 -11.38
CA SER A 22 5.64 4.25 -12.47
C SER A 22 6.98 3.58 -12.77
N THR A 23 8.06 4.36 -12.78
CA THR A 23 9.42 3.82 -12.97
C THR A 23 9.77 2.81 -11.87
N CYS A 24 9.35 3.05 -10.63
CA CYS A 24 9.64 2.13 -9.54
C CYS A 24 8.71 0.92 -9.47
N GLU A 25 7.46 1.04 -9.93
CA GLU A 25 6.59 -0.11 -10.18
C GLU A 25 7.19 -1.04 -11.25
N GLU A 26 7.82 -0.48 -12.29
CA GLU A 26 8.46 -1.26 -13.36
C GLU A 26 9.81 -1.86 -12.93
N LEU A 27 10.70 -1.04 -12.36
CA LEU A 27 12.04 -1.46 -11.99
C LEU A 27 12.09 -2.21 -10.66
N ARG A 28 10.99 -2.26 -9.91
CA ARG A 28 10.91 -2.79 -8.55
C ARG A 28 12.03 -2.18 -7.70
N CYS A 29 12.00 -0.87 -7.50
CA CYS A 29 13.12 -0.10 -6.91
C CYS A 29 13.61 -0.63 -5.55
N ASP A 30 12.73 -1.25 -4.76
CA ASP A 30 13.02 -1.91 -3.48
C ASP A 30 12.94 -3.45 -3.56
N GLY A 31 12.70 -3.98 -4.75
CA GLY A 31 12.52 -5.39 -5.05
C GLY A 31 11.09 -5.89 -4.85
N THR A 32 10.16 -5.06 -4.39
CA THR A 32 8.89 -5.54 -3.82
C THR A 32 7.66 -4.70 -4.16
N VAL A 33 7.82 -3.49 -4.71
CA VAL A 33 6.74 -2.72 -5.35
C VAL A 33 6.58 -3.09 -6.83
N GLY A 34 5.35 -3.31 -7.27
CA GLY A 34 4.99 -3.60 -8.66
C GLY A 34 4.62 -5.08 -8.90
N PRO A 35 4.46 -5.51 -10.17
CA PRO A 35 4.18 -6.90 -10.48
C PRO A 35 5.24 -7.85 -9.88
N GLY A 36 4.75 -8.83 -9.14
CA GLY A 36 5.47 -9.88 -8.43
C GLY A 36 5.93 -9.45 -7.04
N GLY A 37 5.45 -8.31 -6.57
CA GLY A 37 5.64 -7.81 -5.21
C GLY A 37 4.75 -8.51 -4.18
N SER A 38 5.27 -8.68 -2.96
CA SER A 38 4.58 -9.07 -1.72
C SER A 38 3.19 -9.71 -1.88
N PRO A 39 3.10 -11.01 -2.27
CA PRO A 39 1.82 -11.68 -2.45
C PRO A 39 1.10 -11.85 -1.11
N ASP A 40 -0.22 -11.94 -1.14
CA ASP A 40 -1.07 -12.23 0.02
C ASP A 40 -0.98 -13.71 0.45
N GLU A 41 -1.73 -14.09 1.48
CA GLU A 41 -1.72 -15.46 2.00
C GLU A 41 -2.26 -16.51 1.00
N ASN A 42 -2.99 -16.09 -0.03
CA ASN A 42 -3.44 -16.92 -1.15
C ASN A 42 -2.42 -16.98 -2.31
N GLY A 43 -1.32 -16.23 -2.20
CA GLY A 43 -0.28 -16.17 -3.23
C GLY A 43 -0.54 -15.11 -4.30
N GLU A 44 -1.49 -14.20 -4.07
CA GLU A 44 -1.87 -13.18 -5.03
C GLU A 44 -1.22 -11.83 -4.75
N THR A 45 -0.66 -11.22 -5.81
CA THR A 45 -0.16 -9.84 -5.78
C THR A 45 -1.27 -8.86 -6.13
N THR A 46 -1.48 -7.86 -5.26
CA THR A 46 -2.40 -6.73 -5.47
C THR A 46 -1.66 -5.41 -5.36
N MET A 47 -2.17 -4.36 -6.01
CA MET A 47 -1.60 -3.00 -5.98
C MET A 47 -2.49 -2.05 -5.17
N ASP A 48 -1.87 -1.26 -4.30
CA ASP A 48 -2.45 -0.08 -3.68
C ASP A 48 -1.65 1.15 -4.12
N ALA A 49 -2.32 2.21 -4.56
CA ALA A 49 -1.66 3.43 -4.99
C ALA A 49 -2.51 4.68 -4.74
N LEU A 50 -1.84 5.82 -4.56
CA LEU A 50 -2.45 7.13 -4.37
C LEU A 50 -1.64 8.19 -5.11
N VAL A 51 -2.33 9.16 -5.70
CA VAL A 51 -1.78 10.43 -6.16
C VAL A 51 -2.61 11.57 -5.61
N MET A 52 -1.95 12.65 -5.22
CA MET A 52 -2.61 13.86 -4.72
C MET A 52 -1.95 15.10 -5.30
N ASP A 53 -2.79 16.00 -5.79
CA ASP A 53 -2.40 17.35 -6.21
C ASP A 53 -2.49 18.30 -5.01
N GLY A 54 -1.38 18.93 -4.64
CA GLY A 54 -1.33 19.86 -3.51
C GLY A 54 -1.97 21.22 -3.78
N VAL A 55 -2.30 21.53 -5.03
CA VAL A 55 -2.94 22.79 -5.44
C VAL A 55 -4.46 22.65 -5.38
N THR A 56 -5.00 21.61 -6.04
CA THR A 56 -6.44 21.40 -6.14
C THR A 56 -7.01 20.60 -4.96
N MET A 57 -6.14 19.96 -4.17
CA MET A 57 -6.49 18.99 -3.14
C MET A 57 -7.20 17.75 -3.70
N GLU A 58 -7.19 17.55 -5.01
CA GLU A 58 -7.73 16.35 -5.64
C GLU A 58 -6.86 15.15 -5.30
N VAL A 59 -7.53 14.02 -5.07
CA VAL A 59 -6.90 12.74 -4.76
C VAL A 59 -7.54 11.68 -5.64
N GLY A 60 -6.71 10.85 -6.23
CA GLY A 60 -7.14 9.59 -6.82
C GLY A 60 -6.35 8.44 -6.22
N ALA A 61 -7.03 7.33 -5.98
CA ALA A 61 -6.46 6.17 -5.34
C ALA A 61 -7.11 4.87 -5.83
N VAL A 62 -6.33 3.80 -5.75
CA VAL A 62 -6.78 2.42 -5.99
C VAL A 62 -6.28 1.53 -4.87
N ALA A 63 -7.07 0.56 -4.44
CA ALA A 63 -6.66 -0.40 -3.40
C ALA A 63 -7.08 -1.83 -3.70
N ALA A 64 -6.29 -2.79 -3.24
CA ALA A 64 -6.45 -4.22 -3.52
C ALA A 64 -6.65 -4.50 -5.02
N MET A 65 -6.08 -3.65 -5.90
CA MET A 65 -6.32 -3.71 -7.34
C MET A 65 -5.58 -4.91 -7.92
N ARG A 66 -6.32 -5.74 -8.65
CA ARG A 66 -5.80 -6.94 -9.31
C ARG A 66 -5.47 -6.64 -10.77
N TYR A 67 -4.69 -7.50 -11.41
CA TYR A 67 -4.57 -7.59 -12.87
C TYR A 67 -4.02 -6.39 -13.66
N VAL A 68 -3.72 -5.26 -13.02
CA VAL A 68 -3.18 -4.05 -13.65
C VAL A 68 -1.88 -3.69 -12.94
N LYS A 69 -0.77 -3.64 -13.69
CA LYS A 69 0.57 -3.39 -13.13
C LYS A 69 0.83 -1.92 -12.82
N ASP A 70 0.16 -1.02 -13.53
CA ASP A 70 0.36 0.44 -13.46
C ASP A 70 -0.53 1.05 -12.36
N GLY A 71 -0.17 0.82 -11.10
CA GLY A 71 -0.95 1.23 -9.93
C GLY A 71 -1.14 2.73 -9.85
N ILE A 72 -0.04 3.50 -9.90
CA ILE A 72 -0.09 4.96 -9.80
C ILE A 72 -0.81 5.62 -10.98
N LYS A 73 -0.71 5.04 -12.19
CA LYS A 73 -1.45 5.55 -13.36
C LYS A 73 -2.95 5.30 -13.19
N ALA A 74 -3.34 4.14 -12.64
CA ALA A 74 -4.74 3.89 -12.33
C ALA A 74 -5.28 4.90 -11.29
N ALA A 75 -4.50 5.19 -10.25
CA ALA A 75 -4.84 6.24 -9.27
C ALA A 75 -5.01 7.63 -9.94
N ARG A 76 -4.13 8.01 -10.88
CA ARG A 76 -4.26 9.24 -11.66
C ARG A 76 -5.53 9.27 -12.51
N LEU A 77 -5.91 8.15 -13.13
CA LEU A 77 -7.15 8.04 -13.90
C LEU A 77 -8.39 8.17 -13.02
N VAL A 78 -8.38 7.63 -11.80
CA VAL A 78 -9.47 7.84 -10.81
C VAL A 78 -9.63 9.33 -10.53
N MET A 79 -8.52 10.04 -10.27
CA MET A 79 -8.51 11.48 -10.00
C MET A 79 -9.05 12.31 -11.18
N GLN A 80 -8.75 11.91 -12.42
CA GLN A 80 -9.08 12.69 -13.62
C GLN A 80 -10.47 12.41 -14.19
N HIS A 81 -11.02 11.22 -13.96
CA HIS A 81 -12.18 10.73 -14.69
C HIS A 81 -13.32 10.25 -13.79
N THR A 82 -13.27 10.53 -12.50
CA THR A 82 -14.36 10.24 -11.56
C THR A 82 -14.50 11.37 -10.54
N GLU A 83 -15.70 11.53 -9.97
CA GLU A 83 -15.90 12.37 -8.78
C GLU A 83 -15.54 11.63 -7.48
N HIS A 84 -14.98 10.43 -7.59
CA HIS A 84 -14.63 9.58 -6.46
C HIS A 84 -13.13 9.62 -6.17
N THR A 85 -12.77 9.45 -4.91
CA THR A 85 -11.36 9.45 -4.49
C THR A 85 -10.70 8.08 -4.59
N LEU A 86 -11.43 7.00 -4.30
CA LEU A 86 -10.85 5.67 -4.13
C LEU A 86 -11.74 4.59 -4.75
N LEU A 87 -11.15 3.78 -5.64
CA LEU A 87 -11.76 2.55 -6.16
C LEU A 87 -11.00 1.32 -5.64
N VAL A 88 -11.68 0.19 -5.48
CA VAL A 88 -11.05 -1.00 -4.88
C VAL A 88 -11.31 -2.30 -5.63
N GLY A 89 -10.42 -3.27 -5.43
CA GLY A 89 -10.56 -4.64 -5.90
C GLY A 89 -10.56 -4.77 -7.42
N GLU A 90 -11.24 -5.79 -7.92
CA GLU A 90 -11.39 -6.03 -9.36
C GLU A 90 -12.16 -4.92 -10.08
N LYS A 91 -13.04 -4.20 -9.39
CA LYS A 91 -13.77 -3.08 -9.98
C LYS A 91 -12.87 -1.87 -10.26
N ALA A 92 -11.82 -1.67 -9.47
CA ALA A 92 -10.75 -0.73 -9.83
C ALA A 92 -10.01 -1.16 -11.10
N SER A 93 -9.76 -2.48 -11.25
CA SER A 93 -9.11 -3.04 -12.43
C SER A 93 -9.95 -2.87 -13.70
N GLU A 94 -11.25 -3.20 -13.63
CA GLU A 94 -12.21 -3.00 -14.73
C GLU A 94 -12.24 -1.54 -15.18
N PHE A 95 -12.31 -0.60 -14.22
CA PHE A 95 -12.24 0.82 -14.49
C PHE A 95 -10.92 1.20 -15.18
N ALA A 96 -9.77 0.82 -14.61
CA ALA A 96 -8.45 1.13 -15.16
C ALA A 96 -8.29 0.63 -16.61
N ILE A 97 -8.73 -0.60 -16.88
CA ILE A 97 -8.71 -1.19 -18.23
C ILE A 97 -9.65 -0.44 -19.17
N SER A 98 -10.85 -0.07 -18.73
CA SER A 98 -11.80 0.70 -19.54
C SER A 98 -11.27 2.09 -19.91
N MET A 99 -10.37 2.65 -19.10
CA MET A 99 -9.68 3.91 -19.33
C MET A 99 -8.39 3.77 -20.17
N GLY A 100 -8.07 2.54 -20.63
CA GLY A 100 -6.99 2.28 -21.58
C GLY A 100 -5.71 1.71 -20.97
N LEU A 101 -5.67 1.36 -19.68
CA LEU A 101 -4.53 0.64 -19.11
C LEU A 101 -4.50 -0.83 -19.56
N PRO A 102 -3.32 -1.43 -19.76
CA PRO A 102 -3.20 -2.82 -20.18
C PRO A 102 -3.66 -3.79 -19.09
N GLY A 103 -4.45 -4.79 -19.49
CA GLY A 103 -4.93 -5.85 -18.59
C GLY A 103 -6.07 -6.66 -19.22
N PRO A 104 -6.53 -7.72 -18.52
CA PRO A 104 -6.00 -8.24 -17.27
C PRO A 104 -4.67 -8.99 -17.47
N THR A 105 -3.70 -8.77 -16.57
CA THR A 105 -2.38 -9.45 -16.59
C THR A 105 -2.13 -10.14 -15.25
N ASN A 106 -1.55 -11.35 -15.25
CA ASN A 106 -1.12 -11.96 -13.99
C ASN A 106 0.03 -11.15 -13.39
N LEU A 107 -0.17 -10.62 -12.18
CA LEU A 107 0.84 -9.84 -11.47
C LEU A 107 1.85 -10.72 -10.74
N SER A 108 1.71 -12.05 -10.70
CA SER A 108 2.65 -12.93 -9.99
C SER A 108 3.96 -13.12 -10.76
N SER A 109 5.10 -13.07 -10.07
CA SER A 109 6.41 -13.50 -10.60
C SER A 109 6.82 -14.87 -10.07
N SER A 110 7.78 -15.53 -10.72
CA SER A 110 8.39 -16.77 -10.21
C SER A 110 8.90 -16.60 -8.77
N GLU A 111 9.51 -15.46 -8.47
CA GLU A 111 10.00 -15.11 -7.13
C GLU A 111 8.87 -15.03 -6.11
N SER A 112 7.75 -14.38 -6.45
CA SER A 112 6.59 -14.27 -5.56
C SER A 112 5.97 -15.65 -5.26
N ILE A 113 5.88 -16.51 -6.28
CA ILE A 113 5.34 -17.87 -6.16
C ILE A 113 6.27 -18.72 -5.30
N GLU A 114 7.59 -18.63 -5.49
CA GLU A 114 8.58 -19.33 -4.67
C GLU A 114 8.52 -18.85 -3.21
N LYS A 115 8.46 -17.53 -2.98
CA LYS A 115 8.34 -16.91 -1.66
C LYS A 115 7.09 -17.43 -0.93
N TRP A 116 5.94 -17.45 -1.61
CA TRP A 116 4.69 -17.97 -1.07
C TRP A 116 4.73 -19.49 -0.83
N THR A 117 5.29 -20.26 -1.76
CA THR A 117 5.41 -21.72 -1.62
C THR A 117 6.26 -22.10 -0.41
N LYS A 118 7.40 -21.42 -0.21
CA LYS A 118 8.25 -21.59 0.98
C LYS A 118 7.49 -21.30 2.27
N TRP A 119 6.75 -20.20 2.31
CA TRP A 119 5.95 -19.81 3.48
C TRP A 119 4.79 -20.77 3.77
N LYS A 120 4.13 -21.28 2.72
CA LYS A 120 3.09 -22.29 2.84
C LYS A 120 3.64 -23.62 3.38
N ASN A 121 4.82 -24.02 2.91
CA ASN A 121 5.52 -25.21 3.41
C ASN A 121 6.00 -25.04 4.87
N SER A 122 6.23 -23.80 5.33
CA SER A 122 6.48 -23.48 6.74
C SER A 122 5.18 -23.28 7.55
N SER A 123 4.11 -23.99 7.18
CA SER A 123 2.81 -23.97 7.86
C SER A 123 2.20 -22.58 8.00
N CYS A 124 2.41 -21.71 7.00
CA CYS A 124 1.83 -20.37 6.95
C CYS A 124 2.15 -19.52 8.20
N GLN A 125 3.40 -19.60 8.67
CA GLN A 125 3.92 -18.81 9.78
C GLN A 125 5.20 -18.06 9.39
N PRO A 126 5.43 -16.84 9.92
CA PRO A 126 4.47 -16.03 10.69
C PRO A 126 3.31 -15.53 9.81
N ASN A 127 2.16 -15.21 10.41
CA ASN A 127 1.01 -14.64 9.69
C ASN A 127 0.29 -13.55 10.49
N PHE A 128 -0.53 -12.76 9.79
CA PHE A 128 -1.24 -11.61 10.37
C PHE A 128 -2.55 -11.98 11.09
N ARG A 129 -2.87 -13.27 11.25
CA ARG A 129 -4.07 -13.72 11.94
C ARG A 129 -3.85 -13.68 13.47
N LYS A 130 -4.85 -13.21 14.22
CA LYS A 130 -4.81 -13.14 15.69
C LYS A 130 -6.07 -13.77 16.25
N ASN A 131 -5.94 -14.49 17.37
CA ASN A 131 -7.06 -15.09 18.11
C ASN A 131 -7.95 -16.03 17.26
N VAL A 132 -7.33 -16.79 16.36
CA VAL A 132 -8.01 -17.77 15.52
C VAL A 132 -7.31 -19.12 15.57
N LEU A 133 -8.08 -20.17 15.29
CA LEU A 133 -7.58 -21.53 15.09
C LEU A 133 -7.74 -21.88 13.61
N PRO A 134 -6.71 -22.44 12.96
CA PRO A 134 -6.84 -22.84 11.57
C PRO A 134 -7.41 -24.27 11.48
N GLU A 135 -8.28 -24.54 10.51
CA GLU A 135 -8.80 -25.91 10.27
C GLU A 135 -7.69 -26.86 9.77
N ASN A 136 -6.77 -26.34 8.97
CA ASN A 136 -5.52 -27.00 8.56
C ASN A 136 -4.32 -26.14 9.01
N ASN A 137 -3.10 -26.38 8.54
CA ASN A 137 -1.95 -25.51 8.90
C ASN A 137 -2.09 -24.05 8.42
N CYS A 138 -2.93 -23.78 7.41
CA CYS A 138 -3.02 -22.49 6.72
C CYS A 138 -4.44 -21.92 6.64
N GLY A 139 -5.36 -22.43 7.48
CA GLY A 139 -6.78 -22.09 7.45
C GLY A 139 -7.65 -23.10 6.66
N PRO A 140 -8.94 -22.77 6.40
CA PRO A 140 -9.63 -21.55 6.81
C PRO A 140 -9.58 -21.34 8.34
N TYR A 141 -9.51 -20.09 8.76
CA TYR A 141 -9.33 -19.70 10.16
C TYR A 141 -10.69 -19.44 10.82
N ARG A 142 -10.89 -19.96 12.03
CA ARG A 142 -12.09 -19.70 12.84
C ARG A 142 -11.74 -18.94 14.12
N PRO A 143 -12.61 -18.03 14.59
CA PRO A 143 -12.42 -17.37 15.89
C PRO A 143 -12.21 -18.39 16.99
N ASN A 144 -11.24 -18.13 17.86
CA ASN A 144 -11.04 -18.93 19.05
C ASN A 144 -12.05 -18.46 20.11
N ASN A 145 -13.17 -19.16 20.26
CA ASN A 145 -14.22 -18.86 21.23
C ASN A 145 -13.76 -19.22 22.65
N TYR A 146 -12.88 -18.40 23.24
CA TYR A 146 -12.57 -18.45 24.68
C TYR A 146 -13.71 -17.90 25.57
N LEU A 147 -14.93 -17.78 25.07
CA LEU A 147 -16.09 -17.28 25.82
C LEU A 147 -16.85 -18.36 26.59
N ASP A 148 -16.32 -19.58 26.69
CA ASP A 148 -16.90 -20.68 27.48
C ASP A 148 -16.02 -21.11 28.68
N LEU A 149 -15.15 -20.24 29.18
CA LEU A 149 -14.43 -20.47 30.43
C LEU A 149 -14.64 -19.31 31.39
N SER A 150 -15.66 -19.47 32.24
CA SER A 150 -15.63 -19.00 33.61
C SER A 150 -14.39 -19.58 34.29
N ASP A 151 -13.28 -18.85 34.33
CA ASP A 151 -12.34 -19.02 35.44
C ASP A 151 -11.51 -17.75 35.67
N GLU A 152 -11.63 -17.24 36.89
CA GLU A 152 -10.89 -16.11 37.43
C GLU A 152 -9.44 -16.52 37.69
N THR A 153 -8.62 -16.67 36.65
CA THR A 153 -7.16 -16.63 36.83
C THR A 153 -6.52 -16.01 35.59
N CYS A 154 -5.99 -14.79 35.74
CA CYS A 154 -5.10 -14.20 34.74
C CYS A 154 -3.77 -14.97 34.78
N PRO A 155 -3.39 -15.74 33.74
CA PRO A 155 -2.08 -16.37 33.73
C PRO A 155 -1.05 -15.33 33.27
N ASP A 156 0.05 -15.19 34.02
CA ASP A 156 1.23 -14.35 33.76
C ASP A 156 1.98 -14.64 32.43
N THR A 157 1.36 -15.33 31.48
CA THR A 157 1.97 -15.72 30.19
C THR A 157 1.85 -14.67 29.09
N TYR A 158 1.29 -13.49 29.38
CA TYR A 158 1.14 -12.41 28.39
C TYR A 158 2.47 -11.82 27.91
N GLN A 159 3.55 -11.94 28.69
CA GLN A 159 4.86 -11.39 28.31
C GLN A 159 5.59 -12.18 27.21
N ASN A 160 5.31 -13.48 27.03
CA ASN A 160 6.04 -14.33 26.08
C ASN A 160 5.44 -14.40 24.66
N LYS A 161 4.32 -13.72 24.40
CA LYS A 161 3.67 -13.68 23.07
C LYS A 161 4.07 -12.50 22.18
N ILE A 162 4.77 -11.50 22.71
CA ILE A 162 5.21 -10.33 21.94
C ILE A 162 6.26 -10.70 20.88
N SER A 163 7.01 -11.80 21.10
CA SER A 163 8.16 -12.20 20.28
C SER A 163 7.84 -12.88 18.94
N ARG A 164 6.55 -13.06 18.58
CA ARG A 164 6.12 -13.73 17.33
C ARG A 164 5.13 -12.94 16.48
N LEU A 165 5.01 -11.63 16.71
CA LEU A 165 4.26 -10.78 15.77
C LEU A 165 5.00 -10.78 14.42
N PRO A 166 4.30 -10.89 13.28
CA PRO A 166 4.91 -10.59 11.99
C PRO A 166 5.41 -9.16 12.07
N GLN A 167 6.72 -9.00 12.14
CA GLN A 167 7.30 -7.67 12.23
C GLN A 167 7.39 -7.13 10.81
N VAL A 168 6.68 -6.04 10.57
CA VAL A 168 6.89 -5.21 9.38
C VAL A 168 8.32 -4.65 9.47
N GLY A 169 9.23 -5.26 8.73
CA GLY A 169 10.61 -4.82 8.50
C GLY A 169 10.90 -4.55 7.03
N LEU A 170 12.16 -4.21 6.74
CA LEU A 170 12.68 -3.74 5.44
C LEU A 170 12.36 -4.64 4.22
N HIS A 171 12.04 -5.92 4.44
CA HIS A 171 11.75 -6.89 3.38
C HIS A 171 10.29 -7.42 3.39
N SER A 172 9.41 -6.74 4.11
CA SER A 172 8.06 -7.23 4.43
C SER A 172 6.95 -6.17 4.46
N HIS A 173 7.27 -4.90 4.27
CA HIS A 173 6.28 -3.85 4.00
C HIS A 173 6.91 -2.81 3.09
N ASP A 174 6.40 -2.79 1.87
CA ASP A 174 7.17 -2.31 0.73
C ASP A 174 6.38 -1.22 0.05
N THR A 175 6.77 0.02 0.30
CA THR A 175 6.03 1.19 -0.14
C THR A 175 7.02 2.20 -0.66
N ILE A 176 6.84 2.61 -1.91
CA ILE A 176 7.45 3.83 -2.42
C ILE A 176 6.47 4.97 -2.21
N SER A 177 6.95 6.05 -1.63
CA SER A 177 6.22 7.31 -1.54
C SER A 177 7.14 8.45 -1.95
N MET A 178 6.62 9.39 -2.72
CA MET A 178 7.38 10.47 -3.32
C MET A 178 6.60 11.78 -3.24
N ALA A 179 7.31 12.86 -2.90
CA ALA A 179 6.86 14.23 -3.08
C ALA A 179 7.67 14.86 -4.21
N VAL A 180 7.01 15.65 -5.06
CA VAL A 180 7.65 16.42 -6.11
C VAL A 180 7.21 17.87 -6.00
N ILE A 181 8.19 18.76 -6.16
CA ILE A 181 7.98 20.19 -6.38
C ILE A 181 8.41 20.48 -7.82
N ASP A 182 7.52 21.02 -8.64
CA ASP A 182 7.83 21.35 -10.03
C ASP A 182 8.51 22.73 -10.18
N ARG A 183 8.84 23.10 -11.42
CA ARG A 183 9.52 24.37 -11.72
C ARG A 183 8.70 25.62 -11.41
N THR A 184 7.39 25.48 -11.27
CA THR A 184 6.48 26.57 -10.89
C THR A 184 6.25 26.64 -9.38
N GLY A 185 6.92 25.76 -8.62
CA GLY A 185 6.75 25.65 -7.17
C GLY A 185 5.55 24.82 -6.76
N ARG A 186 4.85 24.17 -7.70
CA ARG A 186 3.67 23.37 -7.37
C ARG A 186 4.05 22.03 -6.75
N ILE A 187 3.27 21.57 -5.78
CA ILE A 187 3.55 20.36 -5.02
C ILE A 187 2.55 19.24 -5.35
N ALA A 188 3.07 18.04 -5.54
CA ALA A 188 2.25 16.82 -5.61
C ALA A 188 2.93 15.68 -4.86
N VAL A 189 2.13 14.69 -4.45
CA VAL A 189 2.64 13.46 -3.84
C VAL A 189 2.02 12.24 -4.47
N GLY A 190 2.72 11.11 -4.36
CA GLY A 190 2.20 9.81 -4.73
C GLY A 190 2.83 8.67 -3.98
N THR A 191 2.07 7.59 -3.86
CA THR A 191 2.45 6.38 -3.15
C THR A 191 2.05 5.16 -3.98
N SER A 192 2.88 4.12 -3.99
CA SER A 192 2.56 2.81 -4.55
C SER A 192 3.12 1.70 -3.68
N THR A 193 2.35 0.62 -3.49
CA THR A 193 2.72 -0.51 -2.63
C THR A 193 1.95 -1.77 -3.00
N ASN A 194 2.55 -2.93 -2.76
CA ASN A 194 1.82 -4.20 -2.73
C ASN A 194 1.28 -4.55 -1.33
N GLY A 195 1.61 -3.75 -0.32
CA GLY A 195 1.31 -4.00 1.09
C GLY A 195 2.22 -5.04 1.72
N ALA A 196 1.82 -5.53 2.90
CA ALA A 196 2.60 -6.50 3.65
C ALA A 196 2.64 -7.88 2.95
N THR A 197 3.81 -8.53 2.92
CA THR A 197 3.92 -9.90 2.40
C THR A 197 3.09 -10.86 3.25
N PHE A 198 2.28 -11.72 2.63
CA PHE A 198 1.36 -12.67 3.27
C PHE A 198 0.25 -11.99 4.07
N LYS A 199 -0.10 -10.75 3.70
CA LYS A 199 -1.28 -10.07 4.21
C LYS A 199 -2.53 -10.93 4.03
N VAL A 200 -3.52 -10.71 4.89
CA VAL A 200 -4.84 -11.31 4.71
C VAL A 200 -5.43 -10.79 3.39
N PRO A 201 -6.02 -11.67 2.54
CA PRO A 201 -6.63 -11.26 1.28
C PRO A 201 -7.65 -10.15 1.51
N GLY A 202 -7.58 -9.10 0.69
CA GLY A 202 -8.38 -7.88 0.85
C GLY A 202 -7.83 -6.86 1.85
N ARG A 203 -6.71 -7.11 2.54
CA ARG A 203 -6.05 -6.09 3.38
C ARG A 203 -5.54 -4.95 2.51
N VAL A 204 -5.96 -3.75 2.87
CA VAL A 204 -5.48 -2.46 2.35
C VAL A 204 -4.67 -1.78 3.45
N GLY A 205 -3.46 -1.32 3.11
CA GLY A 205 -2.61 -0.57 4.04
C GLY A 205 -2.89 0.93 4.03
N ASP A 206 -1.93 1.72 4.50
CA ASP A 206 -1.95 3.18 4.42
C ASP A 206 -1.70 3.71 3.01
N GLY A 207 -1.04 2.93 2.14
CA GLY A 207 -0.63 3.29 0.79
C GLY A 207 -1.64 4.14 -0.01
N PRO A 208 -2.91 3.73 -0.13
CA PRO A 208 -3.92 4.44 -0.90
C PRO A 208 -4.72 5.49 -0.09
N ILE A 209 -4.29 5.82 1.14
CA ILE A 209 -5.03 6.66 2.08
C ILE A 209 -4.34 8.02 2.25
N ALA A 210 -4.98 9.08 1.75
CA ALA A 210 -4.51 10.45 1.89
C ALA A 210 -4.39 10.83 3.38
N GLY A 211 -3.29 11.48 3.75
CA GLY A 211 -3.00 11.85 5.15
C GLY A 211 -2.42 10.73 5.99
N SER A 212 -2.43 9.49 5.48
CA SER A 212 -1.73 8.36 6.08
C SER A 212 -0.41 8.07 5.36
N SER A 213 -0.44 7.74 4.07
CA SER A 213 0.78 7.45 3.30
C SER A 213 1.44 8.72 2.80
N ALA A 214 0.66 9.64 2.22
CA ALA A 214 1.16 10.90 1.71
C ALA A 214 0.11 12.01 1.81
N TYR A 215 0.60 13.24 1.85
CA TYR A 215 -0.24 14.44 1.80
C TYR A 215 0.56 15.62 1.25
N ALA A 216 -0.08 16.46 0.45
CA ALA A 216 0.51 17.67 -0.12
C ALA A 216 -0.45 18.85 0.00
N VAL A 217 0.11 20.01 0.30
CA VAL A 217 -0.57 21.32 0.25
C VAL A 217 0.44 22.33 -0.26
N ASP A 218 0.13 23.00 -1.37
CA ASP A 218 1.08 23.85 -2.09
C ASP A 218 1.75 24.93 -1.22
N GLU A 219 0.95 25.58 -0.37
CA GLU A 219 1.40 26.70 0.49
C GLU A 219 2.07 26.25 1.79
N VAL A 220 2.09 24.95 2.09
CA VAL A 220 2.58 24.40 3.37
C VAL A 220 3.74 23.43 3.14
N GLY A 221 3.57 22.47 2.25
CA GLY A 221 4.56 21.45 1.95
C GLY A 221 3.94 20.08 1.61
N ALA A 222 4.80 19.07 1.55
CA ALA A 222 4.41 17.70 1.33
C ALA A 222 5.16 16.73 2.24
N CYS A 223 4.54 15.60 2.52
CA CYS A 223 5.15 14.53 3.29
C CYS A 223 4.68 13.15 2.81
N CYS A 224 5.50 12.15 3.11
CA CYS A 224 5.41 10.79 2.61
C CYS A 224 5.91 9.80 3.68
N ALA A 225 5.19 8.70 3.89
CA ALA A 225 5.52 7.62 4.81
C ALA A 225 5.72 6.30 4.08
N THR A 226 6.47 5.44 4.76
CA THR A 226 6.51 3.99 4.57
C THR A 226 6.68 3.37 5.96
N GLY A 227 6.19 2.16 6.17
CA GLY A 227 6.21 1.50 7.48
C GLY A 227 5.00 0.59 7.66
N ASP A 228 4.66 0.24 8.90
CA ASP A 228 3.48 -0.58 9.17
C ASP A 228 2.19 0.20 8.88
N GLY A 229 1.57 -0.08 7.74
CA GLY A 229 0.37 0.63 7.30
C GLY A 229 -0.81 0.54 8.26
N ASP A 230 -0.94 -0.54 9.03
CA ASP A 230 -2.00 -0.70 10.03
C ASP A 230 -1.76 0.15 11.28
N VAL A 231 -0.51 0.54 11.54
CA VAL A 231 -0.14 1.53 12.56
C VAL A 231 -0.29 2.94 12.01
N MET A 232 0.20 3.20 10.79
CA MET A 232 0.14 4.53 10.16
C MET A 232 -1.31 5.03 10.05
N MET A 233 -2.24 4.18 9.61
CA MET A 233 -3.65 4.54 9.48
C MET A 233 -4.33 4.96 10.80
N ARG A 234 -3.82 4.51 11.95
CA ARG A 234 -4.40 4.88 13.26
C ARG A 234 -4.09 6.31 13.65
N PHE A 235 -2.94 6.83 13.19
CA PHE A 235 -2.43 8.11 13.62
C PHE A 235 -2.46 9.18 12.55
N LEU A 236 -2.66 8.81 11.27
CA LEU A 236 -2.67 9.74 10.13
C LEU A 236 -1.53 10.76 10.24
N PRO A 237 -0.26 10.28 10.33
CA PRO A 237 0.88 11.06 10.80
C PRO A 237 1.08 12.36 9.99
N TRP A 238 0.60 12.39 8.76
CA TRP A 238 0.78 13.49 7.83
C TRP A 238 -0.31 14.54 7.86
N TYR A 239 -1.54 14.15 8.22
CA TYR A 239 -2.58 15.14 8.48
C TYR A 239 -2.22 16.00 9.70
N TYR A 240 -1.78 15.36 10.80
CA TYR A 240 -1.37 16.08 12.01
C TYR A 240 -0.10 16.91 11.80
N ARG A 241 0.88 16.42 11.03
CA ARG A 241 2.11 17.19 10.81
C ARG A 241 1.89 18.43 9.94
N ASN A 242 1.10 18.36 8.88
CA ASN A 242 0.85 19.51 8.01
C ASN A 242 -0.12 20.53 8.65
N SER A 243 -1.09 20.08 9.45
CA SER A 243 -1.92 20.99 10.26
C SER A 243 -1.14 21.70 11.39
N ILE A 244 0.02 21.15 11.79
CA ILE A 244 0.95 21.75 12.76
C ILE A 244 2.08 22.55 12.06
N ALA A 245 2.21 22.50 10.73
CA ALA A 245 3.23 23.23 9.97
C ALA A 245 2.96 24.74 9.81
N HIS A 246 2.28 25.35 10.78
CA HIS A 246 2.33 26.80 11.06
C HIS A 246 3.49 27.18 12.00
N LEU A 247 4.40 26.25 12.32
CA LEU A 247 5.55 26.48 13.19
C LEU A 247 6.81 25.80 12.63
N VAL A 248 7.39 26.37 11.57
CA VAL A 248 8.83 26.72 11.45
C VAL A 248 8.97 27.87 10.47
#